data_AF-A0A3B4UNS8-F1
#
_entry.id   AF-A0A3B4UNS8-F1
#
_cell.length_a   1.000
_cell.length_b   1.000
_cell.length_c   1.000
_cell.angle_alpha   90.00
_cell.angle_beta   90.00
_cell.angle_gamma   90.00
#
_symmetry.space_group_name_H-M   'P 1'
#
loop_
_entity.id
_entity.type
_entity.pdbx_description
1 polymer ?
#
loop_
_entity_poly.entity_id
_entity_poly.type
_entity_poly.pdbx_seq_one_letter_code
_entity_poly.pdbx_strand_id
1 'polypeptide(L)'
;MDDGREASTNSLLKDECYTDFLAGDFDVKTYTAQAIHHAVIAEQLAKLAQGISQLDKELHSQVVARHEDLLSQATGIESLEGVLQMMQTRISALQAAVDRIRTKIVDPYNKIVARITQLARLQAKEKEIEERDWLFFDGSFTKEHYFTPNPQRNTV
;
A
#
# COMPACT_ATOMS: atom_id res chain seq x y z
N MET A 1 58.53 80.36 6.33
CA MET A 1 58.24 78.93 6.49
C MET A 1 56.77 78.83 6.84
N ASP A 2 55.89 78.73 5.84
CA ASP A 2 54.43 78.72 6.07
C ASP A 2 53.69 77.93 4.96
N ASP A 3 54.24 77.98 3.74
CA ASP A 3 53.70 77.37 2.51
C ASP A 3 53.44 75.84 2.57
N GLY A 4 54.22 75.10 3.37
CA GLY A 4 54.04 73.64 3.52
C GLY A 4 52.83 73.22 4.36
N ARG A 5 52.30 74.12 5.20
CA ARG A 5 51.19 73.81 6.12
C ARG A 5 49.84 73.97 5.43
N GLU A 6 49.70 74.94 4.54
CA GLU A 6 48.49 75.18 3.75
C GLU A 6 48.25 74.13 2.65
N ALA A 7 49.32 73.52 2.13
CA ALA A 7 49.20 72.42 1.18
C ALA A 7 48.60 71.16 1.82
N SER A 8 48.97 70.84 3.07
CA SER A 8 48.43 69.70 3.82
C SER A 8 46.98 69.91 4.29
N THR A 9 46.59 71.14 4.64
CA THR A 9 45.19 71.42 4.99
C THR A 9 44.29 71.37 3.75
N ASN A 10 44.77 71.86 2.59
CA ASN A 10 44.04 71.74 1.34
C ASN A 10 43.89 70.30 0.83
N SER A 11 44.82 69.40 1.12
CA SER A 11 44.65 67.98 0.76
C SER A 11 43.58 67.28 1.61
N LEU A 12 43.46 67.66 2.88
CA LEU A 12 42.44 67.10 3.78
C LEU A 12 41.03 67.52 3.35
N LEU A 13 40.86 68.78 2.94
CA LEU A 13 39.56 69.33 2.51
C LEU A 13 39.10 68.86 1.12
N LYS A 14 39.93 68.10 0.40
CA LYS A 14 39.57 67.47 -0.88
C LYS A 14 38.99 66.05 -0.73
N ASP A 15 38.98 65.53 0.49
CA ASP A 15 38.41 64.23 0.78
C ASP A 15 36.87 64.29 0.65
N GLU A 16 36.28 63.31 -0.02
CA GLU A 16 34.84 63.20 -0.24
C GLU A 16 34.04 63.21 1.07
N CYS A 17 34.64 62.79 2.19
CA CYS A 17 33.94 62.83 3.49
C CYS A 17 33.70 64.26 4.02
N TYR A 18 34.40 65.27 3.51
CA TYR A 18 34.23 66.67 3.92
C TYR A 18 33.42 67.51 2.95
N THR A 19 33.03 66.98 1.78
CA THR A 19 32.32 67.75 0.75
C THR A 19 30.98 68.30 1.25
N ASP A 20 30.28 67.52 2.06
CA ASP A 20 28.99 67.91 2.63
C ASP A 20 29.13 69.05 3.64
N PHE A 21 30.26 69.11 4.36
CA PHE A 21 30.57 70.15 5.35
C PHE A 21 31.13 71.44 4.71
N LEU A 22 31.62 71.35 3.47
CA LEU A 22 32.17 72.47 2.70
C LEU A 22 31.13 73.15 1.80
N ALA A 23 29.89 72.62 1.77
CA ALA A 23 28.77 73.24 1.07
C ALA A 23 28.40 74.59 1.71
N GLY A 24 28.18 75.62 0.88
CA GLY A 24 27.92 76.99 1.36
C GLY A 24 26.58 77.17 2.11
N ASP A 25 25.69 76.19 2.01
CA ASP A 25 24.38 76.10 2.65
C ASP A 25 24.30 75.00 3.71
N PHE A 26 25.45 74.49 4.18
CA PHE A 26 25.51 73.41 5.16
C PHE A 26 24.66 73.70 6.40
N ASP A 27 23.63 72.89 6.59
CA ASP A 27 22.78 72.90 7.78
C ASP A 27 23.05 71.67 8.65
N VAL A 28 23.66 71.92 9.81
CA VAL A 28 23.93 70.91 10.84
C VAL A 28 22.66 70.14 11.21
N LYS A 29 21.50 70.80 11.28
CA LYS A 29 20.26 70.13 11.69
C LYS A 29 19.79 69.12 10.65
N THR A 30 19.83 69.49 9.38
CA THR A 30 19.47 68.61 8.26
C THR A 30 20.47 67.46 8.13
N TYR A 31 21.78 67.75 8.20
CA TYR A 31 22.82 66.72 8.13
C TYR A 31 22.73 65.72 9.30
N THR A 32 22.55 66.20 10.53
CA THR A 32 22.41 65.33 11.71
C THR A 32 21.13 64.49 11.65
N ALA A 33 20.01 65.05 11.20
CA ALA A 33 18.77 64.29 10.98
C ALA A 33 18.95 63.19 9.93
N GLN A 34 19.67 63.46 8.84
CA GLN A 34 19.96 62.48 7.79
C GLN A 34 20.94 61.40 8.26
N ALA A 35 21.97 61.76 9.01
CA ALA A 35 22.90 60.81 9.62
C ALA A 35 22.19 59.87 10.61
N ILE A 36 21.27 60.41 11.42
CA ILE A 36 20.42 59.60 12.31
C ILE A 36 19.55 58.64 11.48
N HIS A 37 18.94 59.11 10.40
CA HIS A 37 18.14 58.26 9.51
C HIS A 37 18.95 57.12 8.89
N HIS A 38 20.17 57.40 8.41
CA HIS A 38 21.07 56.39 7.87
C HIS A 38 21.50 55.37 8.94
N ALA A 39 21.78 55.82 10.17
CA ALA A 39 22.09 54.93 11.29
C ALA A 39 20.92 53.98 11.60
N VAL A 40 19.69 54.47 11.56
CA VAL A 40 18.48 53.64 11.72
C VAL A 40 18.35 52.62 10.59
N ILE A 41 18.60 53.01 9.33
CA ILE A 41 18.56 52.10 8.18
C ILE A 41 19.62 50.99 8.32
N ALA A 42 20.84 51.35 8.70
CA ALA A 42 21.92 50.39 8.94
C ALA A 42 21.56 49.40 10.06
N GLU A 43 20.92 49.88 11.13
CA GLU A 43 20.43 49.03 12.22
C GLU A 43 19.36 48.03 11.73
N GLN A 44 18.42 48.47 10.89
CA GLN A 44 17.40 47.58 10.33
C GLN A 44 17.99 46.54 9.38
N LEU A 45 18.97 46.91 8.56
CA LEU A 45 19.73 45.98 7.72
C LEU A 45 20.48 44.93 8.57
N ALA A 46 21.11 45.36 9.66
CA ALA A 46 21.79 44.45 10.59
C ALA A 46 20.80 43.46 11.23
N LYS A 47 19.62 43.92 11.67
CA LYS A 47 18.55 43.06 12.20
C LYS A 47 18.04 42.07 11.16
N LEU A 48 17.87 42.49 9.91
CA LEU A 48 17.45 41.59 8.83
C LEU A 48 18.50 40.52 8.54
N ALA A 49 19.78 40.91 8.44
CA ALA A 49 20.88 39.96 8.25
C ALA A 49 20.99 38.96 9.41
N GLN A 50 20.77 39.42 10.64
CA GLN A 50 20.69 38.57 11.82
C GLN A 50 19.50 37.60 11.72
N GLY A 51 18.32 38.08 11.32
CA GLY A 51 17.13 37.25 11.12
C GLY A 51 17.32 36.18 10.04
N ILE A 52 17.94 36.53 8.91
CA ILE A 52 18.31 35.58 7.85
C ILE A 52 19.25 34.51 8.39
N SER A 53 20.27 34.91 9.15
CA SER A 53 21.23 33.97 9.74
C SER A 53 20.59 33.03 10.77
N GLN A 54 19.58 33.51 11.51
CA GLN A 54 18.80 32.69 12.43
C GLN A 54 17.91 31.71 11.69
N LEU A 55 17.22 32.16 10.63
CA LEU A 55 16.38 31.31 9.80
C LEU A 55 17.20 30.21 9.14
N ASP A 56 18.40 30.53 8.64
CA ASP A 56 19.31 29.56 8.03
C ASP A 56 19.73 28.46 9.01
N LYS A 57 20.10 28.84 10.25
CA LYS A 57 20.41 27.89 11.32
C LYS A 57 19.23 27.00 11.68
N GLU A 58 18.05 27.59 11.80
CA GLU A 58 16.83 26.86 12.15
C GLU A 58 16.42 25.90 11.03
N LEU A 59 16.50 26.34 9.77
CA LEU A 59 16.24 25.50 8.60
C LEU A 59 17.23 24.34 8.55
N HIS A 60 18.52 24.59 8.76
CA HIS A 60 19.52 23.53 8.82
C HIS A 60 19.23 22.54 9.94
N SER A 61 18.90 23.02 11.15
CA SER A 61 18.54 22.19 12.30
C SER A 61 17.34 21.30 11.99
N GLN A 62 16.27 21.87 11.42
CA GLN A 62 15.07 21.11 11.08
C GLN A 62 15.30 20.09 9.96
N VAL A 63 16.09 20.45 8.95
CA VAL A 63 16.45 19.54 7.85
C VAL A 63 17.26 18.37 8.40
N VAL A 64 18.30 18.63 9.20
CA VAL A 64 19.14 17.58 9.79
C VAL A 64 18.33 16.69 10.74
N ALA A 65 17.52 17.28 11.62
CA ALA A 65 16.69 16.55 12.57
C ALA A 65 15.70 15.61 11.87
N ARG A 66 15.06 16.07 10.79
CA ARG A 66 14.09 15.25 10.05
C ARG A 66 14.72 14.28 9.07
N HIS A 67 15.96 14.52 8.63
CA HIS A 67 16.58 13.67 7.61
C HIS A 67 16.84 12.26 8.12
N GLU A 68 17.36 12.13 9.35
CA GLU A 68 17.62 10.83 9.98
C GLU A 68 16.32 10.01 10.16
N ASP A 69 15.25 10.68 10.62
CA ASP A 69 13.94 10.04 10.77
C ASP A 69 13.36 9.60 9.42
N LEU A 70 13.49 10.41 8.36
CA LEU A 70 13.01 10.06 7.02
C LEU A 70 13.81 8.89 6.43
N LEU A 71 15.14 8.85 6.65
CA LEU A 71 16.02 7.77 6.23
C LEU A 71 15.71 6.47 6.98
N SER A 72 15.50 6.55 8.29
CA SER A 72 15.06 5.42 9.12
C SER A 72 13.69 4.89 8.67
N GLN A 73 12.75 5.78 8.35
CA GLN A 73 11.46 5.38 7.78
C GLN A 73 11.60 4.73 6.40
N ALA A 74 12.42 5.27 5.50
CA ALA A 74 12.63 4.72 4.18
C ALA A 74 13.26 3.31 4.24
N THR A 75 14.30 3.13 5.07
CA THR A 75 14.93 1.82 5.30
C THR A 75 13.95 0.84 5.99
N GLY A 76 13.10 1.33 6.90
CA GLY A 76 12.02 0.56 7.50
C GLY A 76 11.00 0.06 6.47
N ILE A 77 10.62 0.90 5.49
CA ILE A 77 9.71 0.54 4.40
C ILE A 77 10.33 -0.53 3.51
N GLU A 78 11.62 -0.40 3.14
CA GLU A 78 12.34 -1.40 2.34
C GLU A 78 12.38 -2.77 3.03
N SER A 79 12.63 -2.79 4.35
CA SER A 79 12.57 -4.02 5.15
C SER A 79 11.16 -4.65 5.12
N LEU A 80 10.11 -3.84 5.25
CA LEU A 80 8.72 -4.30 5.20
C LEU A 80 8.36 -4.88 3.82
N GLU A 81 8.86 -4.28 2.74
CA GLU A 81 8.70 -4.80 1.38
C GLU A 81 9.30 -6.20 1.23
N GLY A 82 10.49 -6.43 1.81
CA GLY A 82 11.10 -7.77 1.85
C GLY A 82 10.23 -8.80 2.59
N VAL A 83 9.63 -8.42 3.73
CA VAL A 83 8.71 -9.29 4.48
C VAL A 83 7.44 -9.58 3.66
N LEU A 84 6.86 -8.58 3.00
CA LEU A 84 5.69 -8.75 2.14
C LEU A 84 5.98 -9.68 0.97
N GLN A 85 7.14 -9.56 0.33
CA GLN A 85 7.54 -10.45 -0.75
C GLN A 85 7.69 -11.90 -0.27
N MET A 86 8.25 -12.10 0.93
CA MET A 86 8.33 -13.42 1.55
C MET A 86 6.94 -13.98 1.87
N MET A 87 6.02 -13.16 2.39
CA MET A 87 4.64 -13.57 2.63
C MET A 87 3.94 -13.96 1.33
N GLN A 88 4.08 -13.17 0.28
CA GLN A 88 3.52 -13.46 -1.03
C GLN A 88 3.99 -14.83 -1.55
N THR A 89 5.29 -15.10 -1.46
CA THR A 89 5.87 -16.38 -1.85
C THR A 89 5.27 -17.56 -1.07
N ARG A 90 5.10 -17.40 0.25
CA ARG A 90 4.48 -18.42 1.11
C ARG A 90 3.01 -18.64 0.79
N ILE A 91 2.25 -17.57 0.54
CA ILE A 91 0.85 -17.64 0.13
C ILE A 91 0.72 -18.41 -1.18
N SER A 92 1.56 -18.11 -2.18
CA SER A 92 1.55 -18.84 -3.45
C SER A 92 1.89 -20.33 -3.26
N ALA A 93 2.84 -20.66 -2.38
CA ALA A 93 3.15 -22.04 -2.04
C ALA A 93 1.97 -22.76 -1.37
N LEU A 94 1.26 -22.09 -0.45
CA LEU A 94 0.06 -22.62 0.20
C LEU A 94 -1.08 -22.84 -0.82
N GLN A 95 -1.31 -21.88 -1.72
CA GLN A 95 -2.30 -22.03 -2.80
C GLN A 95 -1.98 -23.27 -3.66
N ALA A 96 -0.72 -23.43 -4.07
CA ALA A 96 -0.30 -24.62 -4.82
C ALA A 96 -0.49 -25.92 -4.04
N ALA A 97 -0.27 -25.92 -2.73
CA ALA A 97 -0.53 -27.07 -1.87
C ALA A 97 -2.02 -27.42 -1.79
N VAL A 98 -2.88 -26.41 -1.66
CA VAL A 98 -4.34 -26.58 -1.66
C VAL A 98 -4.83 -27.14 -3.00
N ASP A 99 -4.31 -26.65 -4.13
CA ASP A 99 -4.65 -27.17 -5.46
C ASP A 99 -4.20 -28.63 -5.63
N ARG A 100 -3.03 -28.99 -5.09
CA ARG A 100 -2.59 -30.39 -5.03
C ARG A 100 -3.53 -31.26 -4.19
N ILE A 101 -4.01 -30.76 -3.05
CA ILE A 101 -4.99 -31.47 -2.22
C ILE A 101 -6.29 -31.68 -3.01
N ARG A 102 -6.79 -30.65 -3.69
CA ARG A 102 -8.00 -30.76 -4.52
C ARG A 102 -7.84 -31.88 -5.57
N THR A 103 -6.77 -31.83 -6.35
CA THR A 103 -6.53 -32.79 -7.44
C THR A 103 -6.25 -34.21 -6.95
N LYS A 104 -5.59 -34.37 -5.80
CA LYS A 104 -5.18 -35.69 -5.27
C LYS A 104 -6.19 -36.31 -4.31
N ILE A 105 -7.10 -35.54 -3.74
CA ILE A 105 -8.05 -36.02 -2.72
C ILE A 105 -9.49 -35.80 -3.16
N VAL A 106 -9.86 -34.55 -3.48
CA VAL A 106 -11.25 -34.20 -3.79
C VAL A 106 -11.71 -34.87 -5.10
N ASP A 107 -10.90 -34.83 -6.15
CA ASP A 107 -11.29 -35.43 -7.44
C ASP A 107 -11.43 -36.96 -7.36
N PRO A 108 -10.49 -37.72 -6.76
CA PRO A 108 -10.68 -39.16 -6.56
C PRO A 108 -11.87 -39.49 -5.67
N TYR A 109 -12.10 -38.72 -4.60
CA TYR A 109 -13.26 -38.90 -3.73
C TYR A 109 -14.57 -38.80 -4.53
N ASN A 110 -14.72 -37.75 -5.34
CA ASN A 110 -15.89 -37.56 -6.19
C ASN A 110 -16.08 -38.72 -7.20
N LYS A 111 -14.98 -39.22 -7.77
CA LYS A 111 -15.02 -40.40 -8.67
C LYS A 111 -15.48 -41.66 -7.94
N ILE A 112 -15.03 -41.88 -6.70
CA ILE A 112 -15.45 -43.02 -5.89
C ILE A 112 -16.93 -42.92 -5.55
N VAL A 113 -17.40 -41.76 -5.09
CA VAL A 113 -18.83 -41.53 -4.78
C VAL A 113 -19.69 -41.82 -6.01
N ALA A 114 -19.30 -41.32 -7.19
CA ALA A 114 -20.02 -41.59 -8.43
C ALA A 114 -20.09 -43.10 -8.75
N ARG A 115 -18.99 -43.83 -8.57
CA ARG A 115 -18.96 -45.30 -8.76
C ARG A 115 -19.81 -46.04 -7.73
N ILE A 116 -19.81 -45.62 -6.47
CA ILE A 116 -20.68 -46.20 -5.42
C ILE A 116 -22.14 -46.00 -5.79
N THR A 117 -22.53 -44.80 -6.25
CA THR A 117 -23.89 -44.54 -6.72
C THR A 117 -24.26 -45.42 -7.91
N GLN A 118 -23.33 -45.64 -8.86
CA GLN A 118 -23.55 -46.56 -9.98
C GLN A 118 -23.77 -48.00 -9.51
N LEU A 119 -22.93 -48.50 -8.60
CA LEU A 119 -23.08 -49.84 -8.01
C LEU A 119 -24.41 -50.00 -7.28
N ALA A 120 -24.81 -49.01 -6.48
CA ALA A 120 -26.10 -49.03 -5.77
C ALA A 120 -27.29 -49.12 -6.74
N ARG A 121 -27.23 -48.40 -7.87
CA ARG A 121 -28.26 -48.48 -8.92
C ARG A 121 -28.30 -49.86 -9.58
N LEU A 122 -27.15 -50.48 -9.82
CA LEU A 122 -27.09 -51.84 -10.36
C LEU A 122 -27.66 -52.86 -9.38
N GLN A 123 -27.32 -52.74 -8.09
CA GLN A 123 -27.87 -53.61 -7.04
C GLN A 123 -29.39 -53.44 -6.90
N ALA A 124 -29.91 -52.22 -7.04
CA ALA A 124 -31.35 -51.99 -7.03
C ALA A 124 -32.03 -52.70 -8.22
N LYS A 125 -31.45 -52.60 -9.42
CA LYS A 125 -31.95 -53.31 -10.60
C LYS A 125 -31.89 -54.82 -10.46
N GLU A 126 -30.81 -55.35 -9.89
CA GLU A 126 -30.68 -56.79 -9.63
C GLU A 126 -31.82 -57.29 -8.73
N LYS A 127 -32.11 -56.56 -7.64
CA LYS A 127 -33.23 -56.90 -6.74
C LYS A 127 -34.59 -56.82 -7.44
N GLU A 128 -34.81 -55.82 -8.29
CA GLU A 128 -36.04 -55.72 -9.09
C GLU A 128 -36.20 -56.88 -10.08
N ILE A 129 -35.10 -57.36 -10.67
CA ILE A 129 -35.13 -58.53 -11.56
C ILE A 129 -35.48 -59.79 -10.76
N GLU A 130 -34.82 -59.98 -9.61
CA GLU A 130 -35.11 -61.11 -8.72
C GLU A 130 -36.58 -61.12 -8.28
N GLU A 131 -37.13 -59.97 -7.88
CA GLU A 131 -38.54 -59.82 -7.51
C GLU A 131 -39.48 -60.15 -8.68
N ARG A 132 -39.13 -59.74 -9.91
CA ARG A 132 -39.90 -60.08 -11.11
C ARG A 132 -39.84 -61.56 -11.47
N ASP A 133 -38.69 -62.20 -11.30
CA ASP A 133 -38.52 -63.63 -11.56
C ASP A 133 -39.35 -64.47 -10.57
N TRP A 134 -39.40 -64.07 -9.29
CA TRP A 134 -40.30 -64.67 -8.30
C TRP A 134 -41.77 -64.54 -8.70
N LEU A 135 -42.21 -63.34 -9.10
CA LEU A 135 -43.59 -63.11 -9.56
C LEU A 135 -43.95 -63.89 -10.83
N PHE A 136 -43.00 -64.03 -11.76
CA PHE A 136 -43.19 -64.82 -12.98
C PHE A 136 -43.34 -66.32 -12.67
N PHE A 137 -42.54 -66.83 -11.74
CA PHE A 137 -42.61 -68.23 -11.32
C PHE A 137 -43.92 -68.53 -10.58
N ASP A 138 -44.38 -67.66 -9.67
CA ASP A 138 -45.66 -67.82 -8.96
C ASP A 138 -46.87 -67.72 -9.92
N GLY A 139 -46.82 -66.82 -10.90
CA GLY A 139 -47.81 -66.72 -11.98
C GLY A 139 -47.87 -67.94 -12.91
N SER A 140 -46.82 -68.77 -12.93
CA SER A 140 -46.77 -70.01 -13.71
C SER A 140 -47.39 -71.19 -12.96
N PHE A 141 -47.40 -71.18 -11.62
CA PHE A 141 -48.06 -72.19 -10.80
C PHE A 141 -49.58 -72.02 -10.69
N THR A 142 -50.10 -70.83 -10.94
CA THR A 142 -51.53 -70.50 -10.77
C THR A 142 -52.39 -70.77 -12.02
N LYS A 143 -51.81 -71.26 -13.12
CA LYS A 143 -52.49 -71.45 -14.42
C LYS A 143 -52.92 -72.89 -14.75
N GLU A 144 -53.01 -73.79 -13.77
CA GLU A 144 -53.49 -75.17 -13.97
C GLU A 144 -54.86 -75.53 -13.34
N HIS A 145 -55.57 -74.60 -12.70
CA HIS A 145 -56.88 -74.90 -12.11
C HIS A 145 -58.00 -73.95 -12.55
N TYR A 146 -58.28 -73.89 -13.85
CA TYR A 146 -59.59 -73.44 -14.35
C TYR A 146 -60.03 -74.29 -15.55
N PHE A 147 -60.62 -75.45 -15.31
CA PHE A 147 -61.62 -76.04 -16.21
C PHE A 147 -62.56 -76.96 -15.41
N THR A 148 -63.78 -76.49 -15.15
CA THR A 148 -64.96 -77.30 -14.86
C THR A 148 -65.90 -77.15 -16.10
N PRO A 149 -67.00 -77.91 -16.33
CA PRO A 149 -67.59 -79.02 -15.56
C PRO A 149 -68.23 -80.19 -16.40
N ASN A 150 -68.60 -81.28 -15.71
CA ASN A 150 -69.82 -82.13 -15.86
C ASN A 150 -70.02 -83.03 -17.13
N PRO A 151 -71.14 -83.78 -17.24
CA PRO A 151 -71.66 -84.97 -16.51
C PRO A 151 -71.76 -86.21 -17.45
N GLN A 152 -72.23 -87.35 -16.91
CA GLN A 152 -72.75 -88.56 -17.61
C GLN A 152 -71.73 -89.62 -18.09
N ARG A 153 -71.70 -90.77 -17.39
CA ARG A 153 -71.95 -92.15 -17.88
C ARG A 153 -71.56 -93.16 -16.78
N ASN A 154 -72.49 -93.62 -15.94
CA ASN A 154 -73.44 -94.73 -16.11
C ASN A 154 -72.81 -96.14 -16.00
N THR A 155 -73.33 -96.91 -15.03
CA THR A 155 -73.53 -98.38 -14.98
C THR A 155 -72.34 -99.32 -15.16
N VAL A 156 -72.03 -100.16 -14.16
CA VAL A 156 -72.66 -101.48 -13.91
C VAL A 156 -72.69 -101.74 -12.41
#